data_AF-A0A3A8PW05-F1
#
_entry.id   AF-A0A3A8PW05-F1
#
_cell.length_a   1.000
_cell.length_b   1.000
_cell.length_c   1.000
_cell.angle_alpha   90.00
_cell.angle_beta   90.00
_cell.angle_gamma   90.00
#
_symmetry.space_group_name_H-M   'P 1'
#
loop_
_entity.id
_entity.type
_entity.pdbx_description
1 polymer ?
#
loop_
_entity_poly.entity_id
_entity_poly.type
_entity_poly.pdbx_seq_one_letter_code
_entity_poly.pdbx_strand_id
1 'polypeptide(L)'
;MDPFNSIIEIAGPLLLGLVCGALFRKVVYPRILAQLGGWARLVTSSANTWTQVGLICVTLGLAAACHASNAMATLMWLHEHLPQLPFALTQGLLHWVFLGATFLSGYYLAMLPSSGSGEEQSSGTPV
;
A
#
# COMPACT_ATOMS: atom_id res chain seq x y z
N MET A 1 -8.92 -26.59 -2.53
CA MET A 1 -7.87 -25.61 -2.84
C MET A 1 -6.72 -25.87 -1.90
N ASP A 2 -5.53 -26.14 -2.42
CA ASP A 2 -4.36 -26.39 -1.59
C ASP A 2 -4.00 -25.13 -0.80
N PRO A 3 -3.70 -25.23 0.50
CA PRO A 3 -3.44 -24.07 1.35
C PRO A 3 -2.27 -23.22 0.83
N PHE A 4 -1.30 -23.85 0.16
CA PHE A 4 -0.20 -23.16 -0.53
C PHE A 4 -0.69 -22.24 -1.65
N ASN A 5 -1.70 -22.65 -2.41
CA ASN A 5 -2.20 -21.85 -3.52
C ASN A 5 -2.91 -20.59 -3.01
N SER A 6 -3.69 -20.69 -1.93
CA SER A 6 -4.29 -19.52 -1.26
C SER A 6 -3.26 -18.60 -0.62
N ILE A 7 -2.19 -19.13 -0.03
CA ILE A 7 -1.12 -18.29 0.54
C ILE A 7 -0.42 -17.50 -0.57
N ILE A 8 -0.12 -18.14 -1.70
CA ILE A 8 0.52 -17.48 -2.85
C ILE A 8 -0.40 -16.42 -3.46
N GLU A 9 -1.71 -16.68 -3.53
CA GLU A 9 -2.71 -15.75 -4.05
C GLU A 9 -2.84 -14.48 -3.19
N ILE A 10 -2.60 -14.58 -1.88
CA ILE A 10 -2.64 -13.46 -0.93
C ILE A 10 -1.27 -12.76 -0.84
N ALA A 11 -0.20 -13.53 -0.69
CA ALA A 11 1.16 -13.02 -0.50
C ALA A 11 1.77 -12.49 -1.79
N GLY A 12 1.39 -13.05 -2.95
CA GLY A 12 1.91 -12.67 -4.26
C GLY A 12 1.72 -11.20 -4.58
N PRO A 13 0.48 -10.68 -4.58
CA PRO A 13 0.22 -9.26 -4.82
C PRO A 13 0.93 -8.35 -3.83
N LEU A 14 0.96 -8.73 -2.55
CA LEU A 14 1.61 -7.96 -1.49
C LEU A 14 3.13 -7.88 -1.69
N LEU A 15 3.79 -9.01 -1.96
CA LEU A 15 5.23 -9.07 -2.23
C LEU A 15 5.57 -8.33 -3.52
N LEU A 16 4.77 -8.48 -4.57
CA LEU A 16 4.94 -7.75 -5.82
C LEU A 16 4.84 -6.24 -5.60
N GLY A 17 3.84 -5.80 -4.82
CA GLY A 17 3.69 -4.41 -4.40
C GLY A 17 4.92 -3.91 -3.65
N LEU A 18 5.42 -4.69 -2.70
CA LEU A 18 6.60 -4.35 -1.91
C LEU A 18 7.85 -4.19 -2.80
N VAL A 19 8.10 -5.13 -3.72
CA VAL A 19 9.22 -5.05 -4.67
C VAL A 19 9.08 -3.83 -5.58
N CYS A 20 7.90 -3.60 -6.15
CA CYS A 20 7.63 -2.43 -7.00
C CYS A 20 7.81 -1.11 -6.23
N GLY A 21 7.32 -1.03 -4.99
CA GLY A 21 7.45 0.16 -4.14
C GLY A 21 8.91 0.42 -3.74
N ALA A 22 9.65 -0.62 -3.41
CA ALA A 22 11.08 -0.52 -3.09
C ALA A 22 11.89 -0.06 -4.32
N LEU A 23 11.58 -0.59 -5.50
CA LEU A 23 12.22 -0.18 -6.75
C LEU A 23 11.89 1.26 -7.11
N PHE A 24 10.61 1.66 -7.00
CA PHE A 24 10.18 3.03 -7.22
C PHE A 24 10.92 4.00 -6.28
N ARG A 25 10.97 3.67 -4.99
CA ARG A 25 11.65 4.47 -3.98
C ARG A 25 13.15 4.63 -4.25
N LYS A 26 13.81 3.59 -4.77
CA LYS A 26 15.25 3.66 -5.09
C LYS A 26 15.55 4.35 -6.41
N VAL A 27 14.74 4.13 -7.44
CA VAL A 27 15.10 4.51 -8.83
C VAL A 27 14.38 5.77 -9.28
N VAL A 28 13.09 5.90 -8.96
CA VAL A 28 12.21 6.93 -9.52
C VAL A 28 12.04 8.10 -8.55
N TYR A 29 11.81 7.80 -7.27
CA TYR A 29 11.57 8.80 -6.24
C TYR A 29 12.68 9.87 -6.13
N PRO A 30 13.99 9.54 -6.19
CA PRO A 30 15.05 10.56 -6.15
C PRO A 30 15.01 11.50 -7.36
N ARG A 31 14.65 10.98 -8.54
CA ARG A 31 14.52 11.79 -9.76
C ARG A 31 13.34 12.76 -9.67
N ILE A 32 12.22 12.28 -9.13
CA ILE A 32 11.04 13.12 -8.89
C ILE A 32 11.37 14.23 -7.89
N LEU A 33 12.05 13.91 -6.78
CA LEU A 33 12.46 14.92 -5.79
C LEU A 33 13.43 15.95 -6.39
N ALA A 34 14.37 15.51 -7.22
CA ALA A 34 15.29 16.41 -7.93
C ALA A 34 14.54 17.37 -8.87
N GLN A 35 13.46 16.92 -9.51
CA GLN A 35 12.61 17.78 -10.35
C GLN A 35 11.72 18.73 -9.55
N LEU A 36 11.27 18.34 -8.35
CA LEU A 36 10.41 19.14 -7.48
C LEU A 36 11.14 20.28 -6.77
N GLY A 37 12.46 20.22 -6.66
CA GLY A 37 13.28 21.28 -6.06
C GLY A 37 12.81 21.65 -4.64
N GLY A 38 12.42 22.91 -4.42
CA GLY A 38 11.98 23.42 -3.12
C GLY A 38 10.73 22.74 -2.54
N TRP A 39 9.88 22.16 -3.37
CA TRP A 39 8.67 21.44 -2.93
C TRP A 39 8.99 20.07 -2.31
N ALA A 40 10.20 19.55 -2.55
CA ALA A 40 10.66 18.28 -1.97
C ALA A 40 10.48 18.24 -0.45
N ARG A 41 10.71 19.37 0.24
CA ARG A 41 10.58 19.47 1.71
C ARG A 41 9.15 19.29 2.21
N LEU A 42 8.15 19.66 1.41
CA LEU A 42 6.74 19.42 1.73
C LEU A 42 6.38 17.95 1.51
N VAL A 43 6.91 17.34 0.45
CA VAL A 43 6.66 15.92 0.10
C VAL A 43 7.40 14.96 1.05
N THR A 44 8.51 15.37 1.65
CA THR A 44 9.26 14.58 2.64
C THR A 44 8.87 14.87 4.09
N SER A 45 7.84 15.69 4.30
CA SER A 45 7.33 16.03 5.63
C SER A 45 6.74 14.81 6.36
N SER A 46 6.77 14.84 7.70
CA SER A 46 6.10 13.84 8.55
C SER A 46 4.60 13.74 8.26
N ALA A 47 3.96 14.82 7.79
CA ALA A 47 2.58 14.79 7.34
C ALA A 47 2.36 13.81 6.18
N ASN A 48 3.30 13.72 5.24
CA ASN A 48 3.23 12.77 4.14
C ASN A 48 3.41 11.32 4.62
N THR A 49 4.24 11.09 5.64
CA THR A 49 4.37 9.78 6.28
C THR A 49 3.07 9.34 6.95
N TRP A 50 2.42 10.22 7.72
CA TRP A 50 1.12 9.93 8.32
C TRP A 50 0.03 9.67 7.28
N THR A 51 0.03 10.43 6.19
CA THR A 51 -0.87 10.15 5.05
C THR A 51 -0.61 8.77 4.46
N GLN A 52 0.65 8.34 4.30
CA GLN A 52 0.96 6.97 3.85
C GLN A 52 0.48 5.91 4.84
N VAL A 53 0.66 6.10 6.14
CA VAL A 53 0.13 5.18 7.16
C VAL A 53 -1.39 5.09 7.05
N GLY A 54 -2.09 6.23 6.90
CA GLY A 54 -3.53 6.26 6.66
C GLY A 54 -3.94 5.50 5.41
N LEU A 55 -3.23 5.69 4.30
CA LEU A 55 -3.47 4.95 3.06
C LEU A 55 -3.27 3.44 3.24
N ILE A 56 -2.24 3.01 3.97
CA ILE A 56 -2.02 1.59 4.30
C ILE A 56 -3.19 1.04 5.11
N CYS A 57 -3.67 1.76 6.12
CA CYS A 57 -4.82 1.33 6.92
C CYS A 57 -6.08 1.19 6.05
N VAL A 58 -6.32 2.14 5.13
CA VAL A 58 -7.46 2.10 4.21
C VAL A 58 -7.34 0.92 3.25
N THR A 59 -6.17 0.70 2.63
CA THR A 59 -5.98 -0.40 1.68
C THR A 59 -6.02 -1.76 2.36
N LEU A 60 -5.52 -1.88 3.59
CA LEU A 60 -5.66 -3.10 4.38
C LEU A 60 -7.12 -3.35 4.79
N GLY A 61 -7.84 -2.32 5.21
CA GLY A 61 -9.27 -2.43 5.51
C GLY A 61 -10.09 -2.85 4.30
N LEU A 62 -9.77 -2.28 3.13
CA LEU A 62 -10.40 -2.65 1.87
C LEU A 62 -10.07 -4.11 1.48
N ALA A 63 -8.81 -4.52 1.61
CA ALA A 63 -8.41 -5.91 1.39
C ALA A 63 -9.16 -6.85 2.34
N ALA A 64 -9.28 -6.51 3.63
CA ALA A 64 -10.01 -7.31 4.60
C ALA A 64 -11.51 -7.42 4.26
N ALA A 65 -12.15 -6.33 3.82
CA ALA A 65 -13.55 -6.32 3.40
C ALA A 65 -13.77 -7.16 2.12
N CYS A 66 -12.85 -7.09 1.16
CA CYS A 66 -12.95 -7.81 -0.11
C CYS A 66 -12.39 -9.24 -0.06
N HIS A 67 -11.79 -9.65 1.06
CA HIS A 67 -11.26 -11.00 1.24
C HIS A 67 -12.34 -12.07 1.09
N ALA A 68 -11.96 -13.27 0.61
CA ALA A 68 -12.90 -14.35 0.31
C ALA A 68 -13.85 -14.72 1.47
N SER A 69 -13.38 -14.61 2.72
CA SER A 69 -14.19 -14.85 3.93
C SER A 69 -15.31 -13.83 4.15
N ASN A 70 -15.14 -12.60 3.66
CA ASN A 70 -16.04 -11.47 3.88
C ASN A 70 -16.75 -11.02 2.60
N ALA A 71 -16.34 -11.52 1.43
CA ALA A 71 -16.77 -11.03 0.13
C ALA A 71 -18.29 -11.03 -0.05
N MET A 72 -18.99 -12.06 0.46
CA MET A 72 -20.45 -12.14 0.36
C MET A 72 -21.14 -11.08 1.25
N ALA A 73 -20.67 -10.90 2.48
CA ALA A 73 -21.20 -9.88 3.38
C ALA A 73 -20.97 -8.48 2.82
N THR A 74 -19.78 -8.22 2.29
CA THR A 74 -19.42 -6.95 1.64
C THR A 74 -20.25 -6.69 0.39
N LEU A 75 -20.50 -7.70 -0.45
CA LEU A 75 -21.37 -7.58 -1.62
C LEU A 75 -22.81 -7.23 -1.23
N MET A 76 -23.37 -7.92 -0.24
CA MET A 76 -24.72 -7.62 0.25
C MET A 76 -24.81 -6.20 0.81
N TRP A 77 -23.83 -5.81 1.63
CA TRP A 77 -23.76 -4.45 2.17
C TRP A 77 -23.68 -3.39 1.05
N LEU A 78 -22.85 -3.62 0.03
CA LEU A 78 -22.73 -2.72 -1.12
C LEU A 78 -24.03 -2.63 -1.92
N HIS A 79 -24.73 -3.75 -2.14
CA HIS A 79 -26.03 -3.75 -2.82
C HIS A 79 -27.12 -3.01 -2.03
N GLU A 80 -27.06 -3.04 -0.70
CA GLU A 80 -28.03 -2.37 0.17
C GLU A 80 -27.78 -0.86 0.27
N HIS A 81 -26.52 -0.43 0.26
CA HIS A 81 -26.14 0.95 0.56
C HIS A 81 -25.77 1.80 -0.65
N LEU A 82 -25.44 1.18 -1.80
CA LEU A 82 -25.11 1.93 -3.02
C LEU A 82 -26.31 2.04 -3.96
N PRO A 83 -26.46 3.19 -4.66
CA PRO A 83 -27.39 3.28 -5.77
C PRO A 83 -27.02 2.26 -6.85
N GLN A 84 -27.99 1.88 -7.69
CA GLN A 84 -27.75 0.99 -8.82
C GLN A 84 -26.60 1.52 -9.68
N LEU A 85 -25.48 0.81 -9.65
CA LEU A 85 -24.30 1.13 -10.43
C LEU A 85 -24.52 0.69 -11.89
N PRO A 86 -23.89 1.35 -12.86
CA PRO A 86 -23.98 0.98 -14.28
C PRO A 86 -23.26 -0.35 -14.61
N PHE A 87 -22.72 -1.03 -13.61
CA PHE A 87 -22.03 -2.32 -13.73
C PHE A 87 -22.48 -3.24 -12.60
N ALA A 88 -22.44 -4.55 -12.86
CA ALA A 88 -22.77 -5.55 -11.86
C ALA A 88 -21.65 -5.65 -10.81
N LEU A 89 -22.00 -5.48 -9.53
CA LEU A 89 -21.13 -5.88 -8.44
C LEU A 89 -21.09 -7.40 -8.38
N THR A 90 -19.91 -7.97 -8.60
CA THR A 90 -19.70 -9.42 -8.61
C THR A 90 -18.60 -9.81 -7.64
N GLN A 91 -18.59 -11.08 -7.22
CA GLN A 91 -17.52 -11.62 -6.40
C GLN A 91 -16.16 -11.58 -7.12
N GLY A 92 -16.16 -11.74 -8.45
CA GLY A 92 -14.96 -11.56 -9.27
C GLY A 92 -14.41 -10.12 -9.18
N LEU A 93 -15.30 -9.11 -9.18
CA LEU A 93 -14.89 -7.72 -9.01
C LEU A 93 -14.26 -7.48 -7.63
N LEU A 94 -14.86 -8.00 -6.55
CA LEU A 94 -14.28 -7.90 -5.20
C LEU A 94 -12.93 -8.61 -5.12
N HIS A 95 -12.76 -9.74 -5.82
CA HIS A 95 -11.48 -10.42 -5.87
C HIS A 95 -10.40 -9.56 -6.53
N TRP A 96 -10.69 -8.89 -7.65
CA TRP A 96 -9.76 -7.93 -8.25
C TRP A 96 -9.45 -6.73 -7.35
N VAL A 97 -10.46 -6.22 -6.64
CA VAL A 97 -10.28 -5.15 -5.64
C VAL A 97 -9.39 -5.63 -4.49
N PHE A 98 -9.57 -6.87 -4.02
CA PHE A 98 -8.71 -7.49 -3.02
C PHE A 98 -7.25 -7.57 -3.47
N LEU A 99 -7.00 -8.06 -4.70
CA LEU A 99 -5.66 -8.14 -5.27
C LEU A 99 -5.00 -6.76 -5.41
N GLY A 100 -5.77 -5.77 -5.91
CA GLY A 100 -5.29 -4.39 -6.02
C GLY A 100 -4.98 -3.78 -4.65
N ALA A 101 -5.87 -3.96 -3.68
CA ALA A 101 -5.70 -3.42 -2.32
C ALA A 101 -4.50 -4.04 -1.59
N THR A 102 -4.27 -5.36 -1.73
CA THR A 102 -3.08 -6.03 -1.19
C THR A 102 -1.79 -5.56 -1.87
N PHE A 103 -1.80 -5.39 -3.20
CA PHE A 103 -0.66 -4.82 -3.92
C PHE A 103 -0.34 -3.39 -3.44
N LEU A 104 -1.34 -2.49 -3.39
CA LEU A 104 -1.15 -1.12 -2.93
C LEU A 104 -0.64 -1.07 -1.48
N SER A 105 -1.14 -1.95 -0.61
CA SER A 105 -0.67 -2.06 0.77
C SER A 105 0.83 -2.36 0.81
N GLY A 106 1.30 -3.37 0.06
CA GLY A 106 2.72 -3.69 -0.03
C GLY A 106 3.56 -2.55 -0.63
N TYR A 107 3.03 -1.89 -1.66
CA TYR A 107 3.67 -0.75 -2.32
C TYR A 107 3.89 0.44 -1.37
N TYR A 108 2.85 0.83 -0.63
CA TYR A 108 2.96 1.91 0.35
C TYR A 108 3.84 1.51 1.54
N LEU A 109 3.79 0.26 1.97
CA LEU A 109 4.67 -0.24 3.04
C LEU A 109 6.15 -0.08 2.67
N ALA A 110 6.53 -0.40 1.44
CA ALA A 110 7.91 -0.22 0.96
C ALA A 110 8.34 1.25 0.83
N MET A 111 7.37 2.15 0.70
CA MET A 111 7.60 3.59 0.64
C MET A 111 7.79 4.26 1.99
N LEU A 112 7.33 3.63 3.09
CA LEU A 112 7.49 4.21 4.42
C LEU A 112 8.97 4.52 4.69
N PRO A 113 9.30 5.74 5.15
CA PRO A 113 10.67 6.05 5.54
C PRO A 113 11.16 4.97 6.51
N SER A 114 12.32 4.39 6.20
CA SER A 114 12.91 3.43 7.14
C SER A 114 13.33 4.30 8.30
N SER A 115 12.86 4.00 9.51
CA SER A 115 13.42 4.59 10.72
C SER A 115 14.91 4.30 10.67
N GLY A 116 15.71 5.28 10.24
CA GLY A 116 17.10 5.33 10.60
C GLY A 116 17.07 5.47 12.10
N SER A 117 17.25 4.36 12.81
CA SER A 117 17.91 4.40 14.11
C SER A 117 19.08 5.36 13.95
N GLY A 118 19.07 6.43 14.73
CA GLY A 118 20.21 7.33 14.80
C GLY A 118 21.44 6.52 15.18
N GLU A 119 22.27 6.21 14.19
CA GLU A 119 23.70 6.19 14.42
C GLU A 119 24.12 7.65 14.23
N GLU A 120 24.09 8.33 15.37
CA GLU A 120 24.66 9.65 15.55
C GLU A 120 26.05 9.69 14.92
N GLN A 121 26.17 10.62 13.99
CA GLN A 121 27.39 11.26 13.58
C GLN A 121 28.10 11.85 14.81
N SER A 122 28.88 11.05 15.54
CA SER A 122 29.89 11.56 16.47
C SER A 122 31.19 11.75 15.70
N SER A 123 31.22 12.83 14.92
CA SER A 123 32.45 13.46 14.49
C SER A 123 33.16 14.06 15.71
N GLY A 124 34.11 13.32 16.27
CA GLY A 124 35.06 13.82 17.26
C GLY A 124 36.48 13.48 16.80
N THR A 125 37.07 14.36 15.99
CA THR A 125 38.49 14.33 15.65
C THR A 125 39.31 14.69 16.91
N PRO A 126 40.19 13.83 17.44
CA PRO A 126 41.18 14.28 18.41
C PRO A 126 42.34 14.96 17.67
N VAL A 127 42.62 16.21 18.06
CA VAL A 127 43.95 16.84 17.90
C VAL A 127 44.80 16.41 19.08
#